data_AF-A0A183D5Z5-F1
#
_entry.id   AF-A0A183D5Z5-F1
#
_cell.length_a   1.000
_cell.length_b   1.000
_cell.length_c   1.000
_cell.angle_alpha   90.00
_cell.angle_beta   90.00
_cell.angle_gamma   90.00
#
_symmetry.space_group_name_H-M   'P 1'
#
loop_
_entity.id
_entity.type
_entity.pdbx_description
1 polymer ?
#
loop_
_entity_poly.entity_id
_entity_poly.type
_entity_poly.pdbx_seq_one_letter_code
_entity_poly.pdbx_strand_id
1 'polypeptide(L)' 'MLSVLCDFPGTMYRPAKLRKLFASRACRKSVMIGTALTLPQMEKNCPHGRPTLRHLCSLSTKADDDRSEKAQK' A
#
# COMPACT_ATOMS: atom_id res chain seq x y z
N MET A 1 3.54 9.80 30.70
CA MET A 1 3.91 8.73 29.74
C MET A 1 3.69 7.36 30.34
N LEU A 2 4.17 7.09 31.56
CA LEU A 2 3.83 5.84 32.28
C LEU A 2 2.33 5.73 32.63
N SER A 3 1.64 6.83 32.94
CA SER A 3 0.19 6.82 33.22
C SER A 3 -0.65 6.23 32.09
N VAL A 4 -0.41 6.66 30.85
CA VAL A 4 -1.14 6.20 29.65
C VAL A 4 -0.94 4.70 29.39
N LEU A 5 0.17 4.12 29.84
CA LEU A 5 0.44 2.68 29.75
C LEU A 5 -0.30 1.89 30.83
N CYS A 6 -0.55 2.48 32.01
CA CYS A 6 -1.38 1.90 33.05
C CYS A 6 -2.87 1.91 32.68
N ASP A 7 -3.34 2.93 31.97
CA ASP A 7 -4.75 3.05 31.57
C ASP A 7 -5.16 2.04 30.47
N PHE A 8 -4.20 1.49 29.71
CA PHE A 8 -4.45 0.55 28.61
C PHE A 8 -3.42 -0.60 28.56
N PRO A 9 -3.45 -1.53 29.54
CA PRO A 9 -2.55 -2.68 29.56
C PRO A 9 -2.76 -3.57 28.32
N GLY A 10 -1.66 -3.95 27.65
CA GLY A 10 -1.67 -4.77 26.43
C GLY A 10 -1.66 -3.98 25.11
N THR A 11 -1.78 -2.65 25.15
CA THR A 11 -1.72 -1.83 23.93
C THR A 11 -0.29 -1.34 23.71
N MET A 12 0.26 -1.55 22.51
CA MET A 12 1.55 -0.97 22.15
C MET A 12 1.42 0.54 21.95
N TYR A 13 1.50 1.30 23.05
CA TYR A 13 1.46 2.76 23.01
C TYR A 13 2.76 3.30 22.43
N ARG A 14 2.66 3.97 21.27
CA ARG A 14 3.76 4.70 20.65
C ARG A 14 3.53 6.21 20.83
N PRO A 15 4.35 6.89 21.66
CA PRO A 15 4.27 8.34 21.83
C PRO A 15 4.30 9.09 20.49
N ALA A 16 3.63 10.23 20.43
CA ALA A 16 3.51 11.02 19.20
C ALA A 16 4.87 11.36 18.57
N LYS A 17 5.88 11.71 19.38
CA LYS A 17 7.25 11.97 18.91
C LYS A 17 7.88 10.74 18.26
N LEU A 18 7.69 9.56 18.86
CA LEU A 18 8.21 8.29 18.34
C LEU A 18 7.51 7.89 17.04
N ARG A 19 6.19 8.05 16.95
CA ARG A 19 5.44 7.85 15.70
C ARG A 19 5.93 8.75 14.58
N LYS A 20 6.15 10.04 14.86
CA LYS A 20 6.71 10.98 13.89
C LYS A 20 8.10 10.56 13.42
N LEU A 21 8.98 10.13 14.35
CA LEU A 21 10.31 9.66 14.01
C LEU A 21 10.28 8.40 13.13
N PHE A 22 9.43 7.42 13.46
CA PHE A 22 9.28 6.20 12.66
C PHE A 22 8.71 6.50 11.28
N ALA A 23 7.71 7.37 11.17
CA ALA A 23 7.18 7.81 9.89
C ALA A 23 8.29 8.47 9.04
N SER A 24 9.02 9.44 9.58
CA SER A 24 10.10 10.12 8.85
C SER A 24 11.23 9.18 8.41
N ARG A 25 11.60 8.20 9.25
CA ARG A 25 12.60 7.18 8.89
C ARG A 25 12.13 6.32 7.73
N ALA A 26 10.88 5.87 7.77
CA ALA A 26 10.33 5.06 6.70
C ALA A 26 10.23 5.82 5.37
N CYS A 27 9.77 7.07 5.38
CA CYS A 27 9.66 7.90 4.17
C CYS A 27 11.02 8.16 3.47
N ARG A 28 12.11 8.26 4.23
CA ARG A 28 13.46 8.46 3.66
C ARG A 28 14.14 7.16 3.25
N LYS A 29 13.65 6.02 3.73
CA LYS A 29 14.19 4.70 3.40
C LYS A 29 13.40 4.02 2.26
N SER A 30 12.15 4.43 2.04
CA SER A 30 11.32 3.93 0.94
C SER A 30 11.90 4.30 -0.42
N VAL A 31 11.58 3.48 -1.42
CA VAL A 31 11.89 3.76 -2.83
C VAL A 31 11.22 5.06 -3.24
N MET A 32 11.96 5.94 -3.94
CA MET A 32 11.43 7.21 -4.43
C MET A 32 10.69 7.01 -5.75
N ILE A 33 9.69 7.86 -6.00
CA ILE A 33 9.02 7.92 -7.30
C ILE A 33 10.06 8.35 -8.35
N GLY A 34 10.12 7.62 -9.47
CA GLY A 34 11.11 7.84 -10.54
C GLY A 34 12.40 7.04 -10.41
N THR A 35 12.60 6.29 -9.32
CA THR A 35 13.68 5.30 -9.25
C THR A 35 13.34 4.09 -10.13
N ALA A 36 14.23 3.72 -11.05
CA ALA A 36 14.08 2.49 -11.84
C ALA A 36 14.22 1.25 -10.94
N LEU A 37 13.33 0.27 -11.12
CA LEU A 37 13.28 -0.96 -10.32
C LEU A 37 13.42 -2.19 -11.20
N THR A 38 14.02 -3.25 -10.65
CA THR A 38 14.03 -4.59 -11.25
C THR A 38 12.79 -5.38 -10.82
N LEU A 39 12.40 -6.40 -11.59
CA LEU A 39 11.26 -7.28 -11.25
C LEU A 39 11.25 -7.78 -9.80
N PRO A 40 12.34 -8.34 -9.23
CA PRO A 40 12.33 -8.80 -7.83
C PRO A 40 12.23 -7.66 -6.80
N GLN A 41 12.54 -6.42 -7.18
CA GLN A 41 12.34 -5.25 -6.32
C GLN A 41 10.87 -4.80 -6.35
N MET A 42 10.18 -4.97 -7.47
CA MET A 42 8.77 -4.61 -7.64
C MET A 42 7.83 -5.52 -6.83
N GLU A 43 8.19 -6.78 -6.59
CA GLU A 43 7.39 -7.73 -5.80
C GLU A 43 7.34 -7.39 -4.29
N LYS A 44 8.24 -6.53 -3.81
CA LYS A 44 8.31 -6.15 -2.39
C LYS A 44 7.30 -5.05 -2.06
N ASN A 45 6.17 -5.43 -1.46
CA ASN A 45 5.12 -4.52 -1.01
C ASN A 45 5.53 -3.68 0.22
N CYS A 46 5.09 -2.41 0.26
CA CYS A 46 5.43 -1.47 1.34
C CYS A 46 4.25 -1.28 2.34
N PRO A 47 4.50 -1.31 3.67
CA PRO A 47 3.45 -1.34 4.71
C PRO A 47 3.05 0.05 5.22
N HIS A 48 2.77 1.00 4.32
CA HIS A 48 2.34 2.33 4.75
C HIS A 48 0.88 2.57 4.41
N GLY A 49 0.10 3.02 5.40
CA GLY A 49 -1.36 3.25 5.34
C GLY A 49 -1.86 4.32 4.35
N ARG A 50 -1.11 4.59 3.27
CA ARG A 50 -1.61 5.15 2.02
C ARG A 50 -1.94 3.96 1.12
N PRO A 51 -3.09 3.93 0.41
CA PRO A 51 -3.39 2.80 -0.48
C PRO A 51 -2.23 2.60 -1.47
N THR A 52 -1.45 1.53 -1.27
CA THR A 52 -0.24 1.23 -2.04
C THR A 52 -0.55 0.50 -3.34
N LEU A 53 -1.69 -0.19 -3.37
CA LEU A 53 -2.19 -0.92 -4.52
C LEU A 53 -3.67 -0.58 -4.73
N ARG A 54 -4.07 -0.47 -5.99
CA ARG A 54 -5.46 -0.35 -6.41
C ARG A 54 -5.69 -1.32 -7.55
N HIS A 55 -6.82 -2.02 -7.52
CA HIS A 55 -7.24 -2.85 -8.64
C HIS A 55 -7.60 -1.96 -9.83
N LEU A 56 -6.99 -2.20 -10.98
CA LEU A 56 -7.22 -1.41 -12.19
C LEU A 56 -8.49 -1.87 -12.91
N CYS A 57 -8.57 -3.15 -13.28
CA CYS A 57 -9.72 -3.75 -13.96
C CYS A 57 -9.70 -5.27 -13.80
N SER A 58 -10.88 -5.88 -13.85
CA SER A 58 -11.02 -7.33 -13.83
C SER A 58 -11.01 -7.82 -15.27
N LEU A 59 -9.98 -8.55 -15.65
CA LEU A 59 -9.90 -9.20 -16.96
C LEU A 59 -10.74 -10.48 -16.91
N SER A 60 -12.07 -10.35 -16.89
CA SER A 60 -12.95 -11.46 -17.22
C SER A 60 -12.82 -11.67 -18.74
N THR A 61 -12.07 -12.71 -19.11
CA THR A 61 -11.90 -13.30 -20.45
C THR A 61 -12.53 -12.49 -21.58
N LYS A 62 -11.72 -11.64 -22.23
CA LYS A 62 -11.91 -11.35 -23.66
C LYS A 62 -10.82 -12.07 -24.44
N ALA A 63 -11.06 -13.36 -24.71
CA ALA A 63 -11.07 -13.70 -26.13
C ALA A 63 -12.31 -12.97 -26.68
N ASP A 64 -12.20 -12.24 -27.79
CA ASP A 64 -13.29 -11.51 -28.45
C ASP A 64 -13.56 -10.05 -27.97
N ASP A 65 -12.79 -9.10 -28.52
CA ASP A 65 -13.32 -7.76 -28.85
C ASP A 65 -13.03 -7.42 -30.32
N ASP A 66 -13.35 -8.37 -31.21
CA ASP A 66 -13.60 -8.16 -32.65
C ASP A 66 -15.08 -8.49 -33.00
N ARG A 67 -15.97 -8.52 -32.00
CA ARG A 67 -17.42 -8.78 -32.21
C ARG A 67 -18.32 -7.92 -31.33
N SER A 68 -17.96 -6.64 -31.15
CA SER A 68 -18.90 -5.61 -30.70
C SER A 68 -19.69 -4.98 -31.86
N GLU A 69 -19.92 -5.72 -32.96
CA GLU A 69 -20.98 -5.42 -33.93
C GLU A 69 -21.56 -6.74 -34.47
N LYS A 70 -22.78 -7.08 -34.01
CA LYS A 70 -23.82 -7.96 -34.59
C LYS A 70 -24.32 -9.04 -33.62
N ALA A 71 -25.64 -9.09 -33.53
CA ALA A 71 -26.52 -10.02 -32.80
C ALA A 71 -26.62 -9.71 -31.30
N GLN A 72 -27.78 -9.47 -30.70
CA GLN A 72 -29.18 -9.74 -31.04
C GLN A 72 -30.03 -8.69 -30.26
N LYS A 73 -30.99 -8.02 -30.89
CA LYS A 73 -32.38 -8.48 -31.10
C LYS A 73 -33.16 -8.59 -29.79
#